data_AF-A0A7X9PEJ7-F1
#
_entry.id   AF-A0A7X9PEJ7-F1
#
_cell.length_a   1.000
_cell.length_b   1.000
_cell.length_c   1.000
_cell.angle_alpha   90.00
_cell.angle_beta   90.00
_cell.angle_gamma   90.00
#
_symmetry.space_group_name_H-M   'P 1'
#
loop_
_entity.id
_entity.type
_entity.pdbx_description
1 polymer ?
#
loop_
_entity_poly.entity_id
_entity_poly.type
_entity_poly.pdbx_seq_one_letter_code
_entity_poly.pdbx_strand_id
1 'polypeptide(L)'
;WASEFESWDVCDQVTDELFIHTAYAMQVIPEWAAREEEFVRRAAFAMIAALVIHRKDIPDAQVRPFFALIEAAADDNRNFVWKAVNWALRNTAKFRPELRGEAIACARRILLRDTPAAKKIAKDALKEFETKFGTDFVQQY
;
A
#
# COMPACT_ATOMS: atom_id res chain seq x y z
N TRP A 1 -1.69 -12.73 17.38
CA TRP A 1 -1.48 -11.27 17.22
C TRP A 1 -2.22 -10.70 16.03
N ALA A 2 -1.70 -10.72 14.80
CA ALA A 2 -2.46 -10.13 13.68
C ALA A 2 -3.83 -10.82 13.44
N SER A 3 -3.92 -12.11 13.73
CA SER A 3 -5.18 -12.89 13.66
C SER A 3 -6.23 -12.53 14.72
N GLU A 4 -5.86 -11.72 15.72
CA GLU A 4 -6.75 -11.27 16.80
C GLU A 4 -7.21 -9.82 16.58
N PHE A 5 -6.88 -9.22 15.44
CA PHE A 5 -7.37 -7.90 15.08
C PHE A 5 -8.86 -7.95 14.75
N GLU A 6 -9.66 -7.24 15.54
CA GLU A 6 -11.10 -7.08 15.33
C GLU A 6 -11.47 -5.67 14.85
N SER A 7 -10.51 -4.73 14.82
CA SER A 7 -10.75 -3.35 14.44
C SER A 7 -9.59 -2.74 13.65
N TRP A 8 -9.94 -1.84 12.74
CA TRP A 8 -9.00 -1.19 11.84
C TRP A 8 -8.09 -0.19 12.55
N ASP A 9 -8.55 0.46 13.62
CA ASP A 9 -7.77 1.43 14.41
C ASP A 9 -6.69 0.74 15.26
N VAL A 10 -7.02 -0.39 15.90
CA VAL A 10 -6.05 -1.22 16.62
C VAL A 10 -5.01 -1.79 15.65
N CYS A 11 -5.46 -2.25 14.48
CA CYS A 11 -4.58 -2.70 13.41
C CYS A 11 -3.57 -1.61 13.06
N ASP A 12 -4.05 -0.42 12.68
CA ASP A 12 -3.21 0.67 12.21
C ASP A 12 -2.26 1.17 13.33
N GLN A 13 -2.75 1.34 14.57
CA GLN A 13 -1.90 1.77 15.70
C GLN A 13 -0.74 0.80 15.96
N VAL A 14 -0.99 -0.51 15.88
CA VAL A 14 0.04 -1.53 16.13
C VAL A 14 0.99 -1.65 14.93
N THR A 15 0.47 -1.58 13.70
CA THR A 15 1.32 -1.64 12.51
C THR A 15 2.27 -0.46 12.46
N ASP A 16 1.77 0.74 12.80
CA ASP A 16 2.47 2.00 12.61
C ASP A 16 3.51 2.26 13.69
N GLU A 17 3.23 1.88 14.95
CA GLU A 17 4.13 2.16 16.08
C GLU A 17 5.00 0.98 16.51
N LEU A 18 4.60 -0.26 16.21
CA LEU A 18 5.29 -1.44 16.73
C LEU A 18 5.81 -2.35 15.61
N PHE A 19 4.94 -2.87 14.75
CA PHE A 19 5.33 -3.95 13.85
C PHE A 19 6.35 -3.52 12.80
N ILE A 20 6.27 -2.28 12.31
CA ILE A 20 7.25 -1.76 11.37
C ILE A 20 8.66 -1.69 11.96
N HIS A 21 8.83 -1.73 13.30
CA HIS A 21 10.12 -1.67 13.98
C HIS A 21 10.72 -3.05 14.30
N THR A 22 9.96 -4.12 14.08
CA THR A 22 10.43 -5.48 14.35
C THR A 22 11.47 -5.94 13.31
N ALA A 23 12.34 -6.87 13.69
CA ALA A 23 13.28 -7.50 12.76
C ALA A 23 12.60 -8.31 11.64
N TYR A 24 11.32 -8.67 11.85
CA TYR A 24 10.54 -9.52 10.95
C TYR A 24 9.62 -8.73 10.03
N ALA A 25 9.55 -7.40 10.14
CA ALA A 25 8.61 -6.55 9.40
C ALA A 25 8.59 -6.85 7.90
N MET A 26 9.77 -6.95 7.28
CA MET A 26 9.91 -7.23 5.85
C MET A 26 9.50 -8.66 5.46
N GLN A 27 9.59 -9.60 6.39
CA GLN A 27 9.24 -11.01 6.15
C GLN A 27 7.73 -11.24 6.28
N VAL A 28 7.08 -10.62 7.25
CA VAL A 28 5.66 -10.86 7.54
C VAL A 28 4.71 -10.16 6.57
N ILE A 29 5.11 -9.02 5.97
CA ILE A 29 4.28 -8.29 4.99
C ILE A 29 3.78 -9.19 3.85
N PRO A 30 4.65 -9.90 3.09
CA PRO A 30 4.17 -10.78 2.02
C PRO A 30 3.34 -11.96 2.53
N GLU A 31 3.67 -12.52 3.69
CA GLU A 31 2.89 -13.60 4.31
C GLU A 31 1.47 -13.14 4.63
N TRP A 32 1.33 -11.97 5.26
CA TRP A 32 0.04 -11.42 5.67
C TRP A 32 -0.78 -10.91 4.49
N ALA A 33 -0.13 -10.38 3.44
CA ALA A 33 -0.81 -9.97 2.22
C ALA A 33 -1.53 -11.14 1.54
N ALA A 34 -1.01 -12.37 1.67
CA ALA A 34 -1.60 -13.58 1.11
C ALA A 34 -2.75 -14.16 1.97
N ARG A 35 -2.97 -13.67 3.19
CA ARG A 35 -3.95 -14.22 4.12
C ARG A 35 -5.37 -13.86 3.76
N GLU A 36 -6.33 -14.75 4.03
CA GLU A 36 -7.74 -14.52 3.74
C GLU A 36 -8.44 -13.74 4.86
N GLU A 37 -7.89 -13.69 6.06
CA GLU A 37 -8.44 -12.93 7.17
C GLU A 37 -8.32 -11.41 6.89
N GLU A 38 -9.46 -10.70 6.92
CA GLU A 38 -9.54 -9.30 6.45
C GLU A 38 -8.52 -8.38 7.14
N PHE A 39 -8.45 -8.45 8.46
CA PHE A 39 -7.56 -7.58 9.24
C PHE A 39 -6.10 -8.02 9.18
N VAL A 40 -5.81 -9.31 8.97
CA VAL A 40 -4.43 -9.77 8.72
C VAL A 40 -3.95 -9.25 7.37
N ARG A 41 -4.78 -9.37 6.33
CA ARG A 41 -4.47 -8.81 5.01
C ARG A 41 -4.36 -7.29 5.06
N ARG A 42 -5.28 -6.60 5.74
CA ARG A 42 -5.20 -5.15 5.96
C ARG A 42 -3.86 -4.77 6.60
N ALA A 43 -3.44 -5.49 7.65
CA ALA A 43 -2.23 -5.19 8.39
C ALA A 43 -0.99 -5.16 7.48
N ALA A 44 -0.88 -6.06 6.50
CA ALA A 44 0.22 -6.02 5.54
C ALA A 44 0.30 -4.67 4.80
N PHE A 45 -0.83 -4.16 4.30
CA PHE A 45 -0.86 -2.91 3.54
C PHE A 45 -0.75 -1.67 4.42
N ALA A 46 -1.30 -1.71 5.64
CA ALA A 46 -1.08 -0.68 6.65
C ALA A 46 0.42 -0.59 7.01
N MET A 47 1.08 -1.73 7.23
CA MET A 47 2.53 -1.79 7.44
C MET A 47 3.32 -1.21 6.27
N ILE A 48 2.95 -1.51 5.02
CA ILE A 48 3.62 -0.91 3.85
C ILE A 48 3.48 0.62 3.90
N ALA A 49 2.27 1.14 4.15
CA ALA A 49 2.01 2.57 4.23
C ALA A 49 2.83 3.25 5.33
N ALA A 50 2.88 2.69 6.53
CA ALA A 50 3.66 3.22 7.64
C ALA A 50 5.16 3.12 7.41
N LEU A 51 5.64 1.98 6.88
CA LEU A 51 7.05 1.74 6.59
C LEU A 51 7.60 2.78 5.62
N VAL A 52 6.86 3.12 4.56
CA VAL A 52 7.34 4.14 3.60
C VAL A 52 7.38 5.54 4.20
N ILE A 53 6.54 5.85 5.18
CA ILE A 53 6.55 7.13 5.90
C ILE A 53 7.73 7.18 6.87
N HIS A 54 7.87 6.17 7.74
CA HIS A 54 8.69 6.26 8.96
C HIS A 54 10.07 5.59 8.83
N ARG A 55 10.20 4.50 8.07
CA ARG A 55 11.44 3.69 8.00
C ARG A 55 12.35 4.10 6.86
N LYS A 56 12.91 5.32 6.93
CA LYS A 56 13.82 5.83 5.87
C LYS A 56 15.14 5.08 5.75
N ASP A 57 15.48 4.30 6.77
CA ASP A 57 16.61 3.38 6.80
C ASP A 57 16.41 2.16 5.89
N ILE A 58 15.17 1.81 5.52
CA ILE A 58 14.90 0.73 4.57
C ILE A 58 15.11 1.22 3.14
N PRO A 59 16.01 0.58 2.36
CA PRO A 59 16.30 1.00 0.99
C PRO A 59 15.11 0.80 0.05
N ASP A 60 15.00 1.66 -0.96
CA ASP A 60 13.94 1.59 -1.98
C ASP A 60 13.93 0.24 -2.73
N ALA A 61 15.09 -0.41 -2.87
CA ALA A 61 15.19 -1.75 -3.44
C ALA A 61 14.40 -2.81 -2.67
N GLN A 62 14.24 -2.65 -1.36
CA GLN A 62 13.43 -3.54 -0.52
C GLN A 62 11.95 -3.16 -0.50
N VAL A 63 11.61 -1.90 -0.77
CA VAL A 63 10.22 -1.42 -0.84
C VAL A 63 9.60 -1.76 -2.21
N ARG A 64 10.39 -1.68 -3.28
CA ARG A 64 9.96 -1.92 -4.67
C ARG A 64 9.12 -3.20 -4.88
N PRO A 65 9.47 -4.37 -4.29
CA PRO A 65 8.65 -5.58 -4.42
C PRO A 65 7.21 -5.44 -3.93
N PHE A 66 6.91 -4.49 -3.03
CA PHE A 66 5.55 -4.29 -2.52
C PHE A 66 4.55 -3.82 -3.58
N PHE A 67 4.99 -3.25 -4.71
CA PHE A 67 4.07 -2.93 -5.81
C PHE A 67 3.37 -4.17 -6.35
N ALA A 68 4.05 -5.33 -6.41
CA ALA A 68 3.43 -6.57 -6.84
C ALA A 68 2.33 -7.03 -5.87
N LEU A 69 2.53 -6.84 -4.56
CA LEU A 69 1.52 -7.15 -3.54
C LEU A 69 0.32 -6.20 -3.62
N ILE A 70 0.58 -4.90 -3.82
CA ILE A 70 -0.46 -3.86 -3.98
C ILE A 70 -1.34 -4.18 -5.19
N GLU A 71 -0.73 -4.52 -6.33
CA GLU A 71 -1.47 -4.86 -7.54
C GLU A 71 -2.29 -6.15 -7.38
N ALA A 72 -1.71 -7.18 -6.77
CA ALA A 72 -2.39 -8.45 -6.55
C ALA A 72 -3.62 -8.33 -5.63
N ALA A 73 -3.58 -7.42 -4.65
CA ALA A 73 -4.69 -7.21 -3.72
C ALA A 73 -5.67 -6.10 -4.15
N ALA A 74 -5.45 -5.44 -5.29
CA ALA A 74 -6.27 -4.31 -5.71
C ALA A 74 -7.73 -4.68 -6.04
N ASP A 75 -7.99 -5.96 -6.31
CA ASP A 75 -9.32 -6.49 -6.61
C ASP A 75 -10.13 -6.89 -5.36
N ASP A 76 -9.54 -6.74 -4.16
CA ASP A 76 -10.19 -7.07 -2.90
C ASP A 76 -11.27 -6.03 -2.53
N ASN A 77 -12.55 -6.41 -2.59
CA ASN A 77 -13.66 -5.49 -2.35
C ASN A 77 -13.96 -5.22 -0.87
N ARG A 78 -13.25 -5.86 0.06
CA ARG A 78 -13.49 -5.67 1.49
C ARG A 78 -13.05 -4.29 1.93
N ASN A 79 -13.92 -3.59 2.64
CA ASN A 79 -13.80 -2.14 2.88
C ASN A 79 -12.48 -1.76 3.55
N PHE A 80 -12.00 -2.58 4.48
CA PHE A 80 -10.78 -2.27 5.20
C PHE A 80 -9.52 -2.64 4.41
N VAL A 81 -9.58 -3.66 3.55
CA VAL A 81 -8.44 -4.06 2.72
C VAL A 81 -8.16 -3.04 1.62
N TRP A 82 -9.14 -2.72 0.76
CA TRP A 82 -8.88 -1.83 -0.37
C TRP A 82 -8.43 -0.43 0.08
N LYS A 83 -8.92 0.04 1.24
CA LYS A 83 -8.48 1.31 1.83
C LYS A 83 -6.99 1.27 2.21
N ALA A 84 -6.54 0.17 2.81
CA ALA A 84 -5.12 0.00 3.17
C ALA A 84 -4.24 -0.16 1.92
N VAL A 85 -4.70 -0.90 0.91
CA VAL A 85 -4.01 -1.01 -0.40
C VAL A 85 -3.83 0.37 -1.06
N ASN A 86 -4.92 1.15 -1.10
CA ASN A 86 -4.87 2.53 -1.61
C ASN A 86 -3.88 3.40 -0.81
N TRP A 87 -3.92 3.29 0.52
CA TRP A 87 -3.06 4.05 1.40
C TRP A 87 -1.58 3.71 1.21
N ALA A 88 -1.25 2.43 1.07
CA ALA A 88 0.10 1.95 0.76
C ALA A 88 0.62 2.53 -0.57
N LEU A 89 -0.17 2.43 -1.64
CA LEU A 89 0.19 2.97 -2.96
C LEU A 89 0.43 4.48 -2.92
N ARG A 90 -0.53 5.22 -2.34
CA ARG A 90 -0.47 6.68 -2.25
C ARG A 90 0.72 7.15 -1.44
N ASN A 91 1.01 6.51 -0.30
CA ASN A 91 2.16 6.90 0.52
C ASN A 91 3.49 6.52 -0.09
N THR A 92 3.57 5.42 -0.84
CA THR A 92 4.81 5.06 -1.54
C THR A 92 5.22 6.18 -2.49
N ALA A 93 4.30 6.68 -3.31
CA ALA A 93 4.57 7.82 -4.20
C ALA A 93 4.93 9.13 -3.47
N LYS A 94 4.29 9.40 -2.32
CA LYS A 94 4.54 10.62 -1.54
C LYS A 94 5.90 10.61 -0.84
N PHE A 95 6.28 9.46 -0.29
CA PHE A 95 7.36 9.38 0.68
C PHE A 95 8.62 8.67 0.16
N ARG A 96 8.56 8.06 -1.03
CA ARG A 96 9.70 7.46 -1.76
C ARG A 96 9.84 8.09 -3.15
N PRO A 97 10.54 9.24 -3.29
CA PRO A 97 10.68 9.93 -4.57
C PRO A 97 11.18 9.04 -5.72
N GLU A 98 12.17 8.18 -5.46
CA GLU A 98 12.74 7.27 -6.46
C GLU A 98 11.74 6.20 -6.94
N LEU A 99 10.71 5.89 -6.15
CA LEU A 99 9.67 4.91 -6.49
C LEU A 99 8.38 5.56 -7.02
N ARG A 100 8.35 6.90 -7.16
CA ARG A 100 7.13 7.62 -7.54
C ARG A 100 6.63 7.25 -8.93
N GLY A 101 7.53 7.15 -9.90
CA GLY A 101 7.19 6.72 -11.25
C GLY A 101 6.59 5.31 -11.27
N GLU A 102 7.19 4.39 -10.51
CA GLU A 102 6.70 3.02 -10.36
C GLU A 102 5.31 2.97 -9.70
N ALA A 103 5.03 3.84 -8.73
CA ALA A 103 3.73 3.97 -8.10
C ALA A 103 2.65 4.51 -9.06
N ILE A 104 2.98 5.47 -9.92
CA ILE A 104 2.06 5.96 -10.96
C ILE A 104 1.75 4.84 -11.96
N ALA A 105 2.78 4.15 -12.44
CA ALA A 105 2.62 3.01 -13.36
C ALA A 105 1.78 1.89 -12.72
N CYS A 106 1.98 1.61 -11.43
CA CYS A 106 1.18 0.68 -10.63
C CYS A 106 -0.30 1.10 -10.60
N ALA A 107 -0.60 2.37 -10.29
CA ALA A 107 -1.96 2.88 -10.28
C ALA A 107 -2.65 2.73 -11.66
N ARG A 108 -1.92 2.95 -12.76
CA ARG A 108 -2.44 2.71 -14.11
C ARG A 108 -2.73 1.25 -14.39
N ARG A 109 -1.85 0.32 -13.99
CA ARG A 109 -2.09 -1.12 -14.13
C ARG A 109 -3.31 -1.58 -13.33
N ILE A 110 -3.52 -1.01 -12.13
CA ILE A 110 -4.70 -1.27 -11.31
C ILE A 110 -5.97 -0.71 -11.98
N LEU A 111 -5.89 0.45 -12.65
CA LEU A 111 -7.04 1.04 -13.34
C LEU A 111 -7.62 0.14 -14.45
N LEU A 112 -6.78 -0.73 -15.02
CA LEU A 112 -7.19 -1.68 -16.06
C LEU A 112 -8.00 -2.87 -15.52
N ARG A 113 -8.11 -3.02 -14.19
CA ARG A 113 -8.87 -4.11 -13.56
C ARG A 113 -10.37 -3.78 -13.49
N ASP A 114 -11.18 -4.82 -13.63
CA ASP A 114 -12.65 -4.69 -13.67
C ASP A 114 -13.31 -4.97 -12.32
N THR A 115 -12.81 -4.32 -11.26
CA THR A 115 -13.44 -4.38 -9.93
C THR A 115 -13.75 -2.98 -9.39
N PRO A 116 -14.79 -2.83 -8.54
CA PRO A 116 -15.09 -1.56 -7.89
C PRO A 116 -13.93 -1.04 -7.03
N ALA A 117 -13.28 -1.93 -6.27
CA ALA A 117 -12.11 -1.59 -5.44
C ALA A 117 -10.94 -1.06 -6.27
N ALA A 118 -10.53 -1.79 -7.32
CA ALA A 118 -9.40 -1.38 -8.15
C ALA A 118 -9.64 -0.02 -8.81
N LYS A 119 -10.83 0.20 -9.37
CA LYS A 119 -11.21 1.51 -9.96
C LYS A 119 -11.14 2.63 -8.93
N LYS A 120 -11.52 2.38 -7.68
CA LYS A 120 -11.46 3.38 -6.59
C LYS A 120 -10.04 3.68 -6.17
N ILE A 121 -9.22 2.65 -5.96
CA ILE A 121 -7.79 2.76 -5.63
C ILE A 121 -7.08 3.59 -6.70
N ALA A 122 -7.19 3.18 -7.97
CA ALA A 122 -6.45 3.81 -9.06
C ALA A 122 -6.87 5.27 -9.29
N LYS A 123 -8.19 5.55 -9.33
CA LYS A 123 -8.68 6.92 -9.56
C LYS A 123 -8.29 7.87 -8.42
N ASP A 124 -8.38 7.41 -7.17
CA ASP A 124 -8.00 8.22 -6.02
C ASP A 124 -6.49 8.49 -6.00
N ALA A 125 -5.67 7.46 -6.25
CA ALA A 125 -4.22 7.60 -6.33
C ALA A 125 -3.79 8.54 -7.46
N LEU A 126 -4.25 8.32 -8.68
CA LEU A 126 -3.90 9.16 -9.84
C LEU A 126 -4.31 10.62 -9.63
N LYS A 127 -5.51 10.86 -9.09
CA LYS A 127 -5.97 12.22 -8.77
C LYS A 127 -5.07 12.89 -7.72
N GLU A 128 -4.67 12.20 -6.66
CA GLU A 128 -3.73 12.77 -5.69
C GLU A 128 -2.36 13.02 -6.34
N PHE A 129 -1.89 12.12 -7.20
CA PHE A 129 -0.59 12.26 -7.85
C PHE A 129 -0.54 13.47 -8.79
N GLU A 130 -1.58 13.68 -9.60
CA GLU A 130 -1.70 14.87 -10.45
C GLU A 130 -1.71 16.15 -9.60
N THR A 131 -2.45 16.12 -8.49
CA THR A 131 -2.55 17.25 -7.56
C THR A 131 -1.19 17.57 -6.89
N LYS A 132 -0.40 16.55 -6.54
CA LYS A 132 0.84 16.72 -5.77
C LYS A 132 2.10 16.88 -6.62
N PHE A 133 2.13 16.24 -7.79
CA PHE A 133 3.35 16.13 -8.60
C PHE A 133 3.19 16.80 -9.98
N GLY A 134 1.99 17.26 -10.32
CA GLY A 134 1.67 17.90 -11.60
C GLY A 134 1.21 16.90 -12.65
N THR A 135 0.22 17.29 -13.44
CA THR A 135 -0.37 16.45 -14.49
C THR A 135 0.66 16.04 -15.55
N ASP A 136 1.50 16.98 -16.01
CA ASP A 136 2.52 16.70 -17.03
C ASP A 136 3.54 15.65 -16.58
N PHE A 137 3.88 15.63 -15.29
CA PHE A 137 4.76 14.62 -14.72
C PHE A 137 4.06 13.26 -14.66
N VAL A 138 2.80 13.21 -14.20
CA VAL A 138 2.04 11.97 -14.07
C VAL A 138 1.74 11.32 -15.44
N GLN A 139 1.65 12.11 -16.50
CA GLN A 139 1.42 11.61 -17.86
C GLN A 139 2.67 10.94 -18.49
N GLN A 140 3.86 11.12 -17.92
CA GLN A 140 5.10 10.51 -18.43
C GLN A 140 5.27 9.03 -18.05
N TYR A 141 4.45 8.54 -17.12
CA TYR A 141 4.43 7.17 -16.61
C TYR A 141 3.06 6.54 -16.89
#